data_AF-A0A841U405-F1
#
_entry.id   AF-A0A841U405-F1
#
_cell.length_a   1.000
_cell.length_b   1.000
_cell.length_c   1.000
_cell.angle_alpha   90.00
_cell.angle_beta   90.00
_cell.angle_gamma   90.00
#
_symmetry.space_group_name_H-M   'P 1'
#
loop_
_entity.id
_entity.type
_entity.pdbx_description
1 polymer ?
#
loop_
_entity_poly.entity_id
_entity_poly.type
_entity_poly.pdbx_seq_one_letter_code
_entity_poly.pdbx_strand_id
1 'polypeptide(L)' 'MEKKQIEYTVEYMDQNGVVYFENVKASGLSDAKRQIRQRFADVTIRAVTVVPHDQEHEQA' A
#
# COMPACT_ATOMS: atom_id res chain seq x y z
N MET A 1 -17.85 10.96 -10.09
CA MET A 1 -17.41 9.59 -10.40
C MET A 1 -16.50 9.12 -9.28
N GLU A 2 -16.94 8.19 -8.44
CA GLU A 2 -16.07 7.58 -7.44
C GLU A 2 -15.10 6.65 -8.16
N LYS A 3 -13.81 7.01 -8.16
CA LYS A 3 -12.76 6.12 -8.65
C LYS A 3 -12.69 4.93 -7.69
N LYS A 4 -12.90 3.72 -8.19
CA LYS A 4 -12.76 2.47 -7.44
C LYS A 4 -11.39 2.47 -6.76
N GLN A 5 -11.36 2.66 -5.44
CA GLN A 5 -10.14 2.55 -4.66
C GLN A 5 -9.88 1.08 -4.37
N ILE A 6 -8.66 0.64 -4.64
CA ILE A 6 -8.18 -0.71 -4.37
C ILE A 6 -7.25 -0.62 -3.15
N GLU A 7 -7.31 -1.59 -2.25
CA GLU A 7 -6.38 -1.69 -1.14
C GLU A 7 -5.08 -2.36 -1.60
N TYR A 8 -3.95 -1.79 -1.19
CA TYR A 8 -2.62 -2.30 -1.48
C TYR A 8 -1.81 -2.35 -0.19
N THR A 9 -1.00 -3.38 -0.02
CA THR A 9 0.08 -3.40 0.97
C THR A 9 1.37 -2.93 0.29
N VAL A 10 2.02 -1.93 0.87
CA VAL A 10 3.31 -1.41 0.40
C VAL A 10 4.40 -1.80 1.38
N GLU A 11 5.40 -2.52 0.88
CA GLU A 11 6.64 -2.82 1.61
C GLU A 11 7.67 -1.74 1.29
N TYR A 12 8.23 -1.09 2.31
CA TYR A 12 9.26 -0.08 2.14
C TYR A 12 10.33 -0.18 3.22
N MET A 13 11.52 0.31 2.91
CA MET A 13 12.69 0.24 3.80
C MET A 13 13.23 1.65 4.03
N ASP A 14 13.55 1.96 5.29
CA ASP A 14 14.20 3.23 5.64
C ASP A 14 15.71 3.19 5.36
N GLN A 15 16.41 4.31 5.63
CA GLN A 15 17.86 4.42 5.45
C GLN A 15 18.66 3.54 6.43
N ASN A 16 18.06 3.11 7.54
CA ASN A 16 18.68 2.22 8.51
C ASN A 16 18.52 0.73 8.14
N GLY A 17 17.80 0.44 7.06
CA GLY A 17 17.53 -0.92 6.60
C GLY A 17 16.32 -1.58 7.28
N VAL A 18 15.53 -0.83 8.06
CA VAL A 18 14.32 -1.34 8.71
C VAL A 18 13.20 -1.42 7.67
N VAL A 19 12.53 -2.57 7.60
CA VAL A 19 11.44 -2.84 6.66
C VAL A 19 10.09 -2.65 7.34
N TYR A 20 9.22 -1.92 6.66
CA TYR A 20 7.86 -1.58 7.08
C TYR A 20 6.85 -2.05 6.04
N PHE A 21 5.64 -2.31 6.51
CA PHE A 21 4.50 -2.70 5.69
C PHE A 21 3.34 -1.77 6.01
N GLU A 22 2.68 -1.24 4.98
CA GLU A 22 1.55 -0.34 5.18
C GLU A 22 0.46 -0.55 4.16
N ASN A 23 -0.79 -0.66 4.62
CA ASN A 23 -1.95 -0.74 3.77
C ASN A 23 -2.41 0.66 3.36
N VAL A 24 -2.64 0.86 2.07
CA VAL A 24 -3.12 2.11 1.49
C VAL A 24 -4.25 1.85 0.52
N LYS A 25 -5.26 2.73 0.53
CA LYS A 25 -6.29 2.76 -0.52
C LYS A 25 -5.81 3.69 -1.63
N ALA A 26 -5.68 3.15 -2.83
CA ALA A 26 -5.14 3.87 -3.97
C ALA A 26 -5.90 3.56 -5.25
N SER A 27 -5.80 4.47 -6.21
CA SER A 27 -6.35 4.28 -7.56
C SER A 27 -5.51 3.32 -8.43
N GLY A 28 -4.32 2.94 -7.98
CA GLY A 28 -3.38 2.09 -8.70
C GLY A 28 -2.02 1.97 -8.00
N LEU A 29 -1.16 1.08 -8.51
CA LEU A 29 0.19 0.85 -7.98
C LEU A 29 1.04 2.14 -7.88
N SER A 30 1.00 3.00 -8.89
CA SER A 30 1.76 4.26 -8.89
C SER A 30 1.28 5.24 -7.82
N ASP A 31 -0.02 5.25 -7.55
CA ASP A 31 -0.62 6.09 -6.51
C ASP A 31 -0.26 5.56 -5.12
N ALA A 32 -0.33 4.24 -4.90
CA ALA A 32 0.11 3.61 -3.65
C ALA A 32 1.58 3.95 -3.31
N LYS A 33 2.48 3.83 -4.30
CA LYS A 33 3.89 4.23 -4.13
C LYS A 33 4.06 5.71 -3.81
N ARG A 34 3.30 6.58 -4.49
CA ARG A 34 3.36 8.03 -4.28
C ARG A 34 2.94 8.40 -2.86
N GLN A 35 1.86 7.81 -2.34
CA GLN A 35 1.37 8.10 -0.99
C GLN A 35 2.40 7.76 0.09
N ILE A 36 3.16 6.69 -0.07
CA ILE A 36 4.25 6.33 0.86
C ILE A 36 5.39 7.35 0.76
N ARG A 37 5.84 7.68 -0.45
CA ARG A 37 6.94 8.66 -0.66
C ARG A 37 6.59 10.08 -0.21
N GLN A 38 5.31 10.46 -0.26
CA GLN A 38 4.86 11.76 0.25
C GLN A 38 4.95 11.86 1.78
N ARG A 39 4.80 10.74 2.48
CA ARG A 39 4.87 10.67 3.94
C ARG A 39 6.29 10.41 4.43
N PHE A 40 7.05 9.63 3.66
CA PHE A 40 8.42 9.25 3.98
C PHE A 40 9.29 9.48 2.73
N ALA A 41 9.97 10.63 2.67
CA ALA A 41 10.72 11.05 1.48
C ALA A 41 11.91 10.13 1.16
N ASP A 42 12.52 9.54 2.20
CA ASP A 42 13.79 8.81 2.12
C ASP A 42 13.65 7.29 2.23
N VAL A 43 12.52 6.73 1.79
CA VAL A 43 12.29 5.27 1.81
C VAL A 43 12.45 4.64 0.43
N THR A 44 12.98 3.42 0.43
CA THR A 44 13.02 2.58 -0.77
C THR A 44 11.81 1.67 -0.77
N ILE A 45 10.92 1.83 -1.76
CA ILE A 45 9.81 0.89 -1.97
C ILE A 45 10.37 -0.44 -2.50
N ARG A 46 10.09 -1.53 -1.80
CA ARG A 46 10.54 -2.88 -2.16
C ARG A 46 9.47 -3.66 -2.94
N ALA A 47 8.22 -3.62 -2.47
CA ALA A 47 7.10 -4.31 -3.11
C ALA A 47 5.79 -3.54 -2.94
N VAL A 48 4.83 -3.82 -3.83
CA VAL A 48 3.44 -3.37 -3.70
C VAL A 48 2.54 -4.53 -4.11
N THR A 49 1.70 -4.98 -3.18
CA THR A 49 0.82 -6.13 -3.34
C THR A 49 -0.62 -5.65 -3.30
N VAL A 50 -1.46 -6.13 -4.22
CA VAL A 50 -2.92 -5.89 -4.16
C VAL A 50 -3.49 -6.73 -3.03
N VAL A 51 -4.28 -6.13 -2.15
CA VAL A 51 -5.05 -6.88 -1.16
C VAL A 51 -6.37 -7.29 -1.84
N PRO A 52 -6.58 -8.58 -2.14
CA PRO A 52 -7.87 -9.03 -2.65
C PRO A 52 -8.90 -8.87 -1.53
N HIS A 53 -9.93 -8.07 -1.78
CA HIS A 53 -11.15 -8.15 -0.98
C HIS A 53 -11.94 -9.34 -1.52
N ASP A 54 -11.57 -10.55 -1.11
CA ASP A 54 -12.55 -11.64 -1.14
C ASP A 54 -13.64 -11.26 -0.12
N GLN A 55 -14.89 -11.24 -0.57
CA GLN A 55 -16.03 -11.12 0.34
C GLN A 55 -16.11 -12.40 1.16
N GLU A 56 -15.22 -12.61 2.12
CA GLU A 56 -15.42 -13.61 3.15
C GLU A 56 -16.52 -13.08 4.07
N HIS A 57 -17.71 -13.61 3.88
CA HIS A 57 -18.79 -13.59 4.85
C HIS A 57 -18.29 -14.23 6.15
N GLU A 58 -17.72 -13.43 7.05
CA GLU A 58 -17.53 -13.84 8.43
C GLU A 58 -18.83 -13.51 9.20
N GLN A 59 -19.80 -14.42 9.11
CA GLN A 59 -20.86 -14.55 10.11
C GLN A 59 -20.42 -15.63 11.10
N ALA A 60 -20.15 -15.22 12.33
CA ALA A 60 -20.14 -16.09 13.51
C ALA A 60 -20.95 -15.41 14.62
#